data_AF-A0A1V4N0F7-F1
#
_entry.id   AF-A0A1V4N0F7-F1
#
_cell.length_a   1.000
_cell.length_b   1.000
_cell.length_c   1.000
_cell.angle_alpha   90.00
_cell.angle_beta   90.00
_cell.angle_gamma   90.00
#
_symmetry.space_group_name_H-M   'P 1'
#
loop_
_entity.id
_entity.type
_entity.pdbx_description
1 polymer ?
#
loop_
_entity_poly.entity_id
_entity_poly.type
_entity_poly.pdbx_seq_one_letter_code
_entity_poly.pdbx_strand_id
1 'polypeptide(L)'
;MRDRWYRLFWTELGRRILGGGEPLPEGMPSHMSSVLGLSFRKPRGGRIMVGEMLTPRESRFIYGRTWRILRGMGYSRPLRLSPWPGVTLLLPFHSDRTAVVPQSFSRRVPELERALALVGRNAGTAAVGYGLVVVMARWSLEVLEVLEAGGVSACSLDMLPAVCGRGSSPASSGP
;
A
#
# COMPACT_ATOMS: atom_id res chain seq x y z
N MET A 1 2.99 3.60 -22.10
CA MET A 1 1.61 4.13 -21.96
C MET A 1 0.80 3.47 -20.83
N ARG A 2 0.80 2.13 -20.66
CA ARG A 2 0.04 1.45 -19.57
C ARG A 2 0.39 1.97 -18.17
N ASP A 3 1.67 2.14 -17.85
CA ASP A 3 2.10 2.54 -16.50
C ASP A 3 1.65 3.95 -16.09
N ARG A 4 1.46 4.86 -17.06
CA ARG A 4 0.96 6.22 -16.79
C ARG A 4 -0.45 6.16 -16.20
N TRP A 5 -1.36 5.44 -16.86
CA TRP A 5 -2.76 5.37 -16.45
C TRP A 5 -2.91 4.66 -15.11
N TYR A 6 -2.15 3.59 -14.87
CA TYR A 6 -2.13 2.92 -13.58
C TYR A 6 -1.65 3.82 -12.44
N ARG A 7 -0.56 4.57 -12.64
CA ARG A 7 -0.09 5.51 -11.62
C ARG A 7 -1.15 6.57 -11.34
N LEU A 8 -1.67 7.20 -12.39
CA LEU A 8 -2.71 8.23 -12.26
C LEU A 8 -3.94 7.68 -11.55
N PHE A 9 -4.43 6.51 -11.95
CA PHE A 9 -5.61 5.87 -11.36
C PHE A 9 -5.46 5.68 -9.86
N TRP A 10 -4.34 5.09 -9.40
CA TRP A 10 -4.13 4.86 -7.97
C TRP A 10 -4.00 6.17 -7.18
N THR A 11 -3.28 7.16 -7.73
CA THR A 11 -3.16 8.49 -7.10
C THR A 11 -4.51 9.18 -7.00
N GLU A 12 -5.29 9.18 -8.08
CA GLU A 12 -6.60 9.83 -8.14
C GLU A 12 -7.63 9.15 -7.25
N LEU A 13 -7.61 7.81 -7.19
CA LEU A 13 -8.41 7.05 -6.23
C LEU A 13 -8.08 7.46 -4.79
N GLY A 14 -6.79 7.63 -4.48
CA GLY A 14 -6.34 8.13 -3.18
C GLY A 14 -6.88 9.53 -2.86
N ARG A 15 -6.84 10.47 -3.81
CA ARG A 15 -7.41 11.82 -3.62
C ARG A 15 -8.90 11.78 -3.31
N ARG A 16 -9.66 10.98 -4.07
CA ARG A 16 -11.11 10.85 -3.91
C ARG A 16 -11.50 10.24 -2.57
N ILE A 17 -10.74 9.26 -2.09
CA ILE A 17 -10.93 8.69 -0.74
C ILE A 17 -10.74 9.74 0.37
N LEU A 18 -9.82 10.68 0.16
CA LEU A 18 -9.57 11.77 1.10
C LEU A 18 -10.50 12.98 0.91
N GLY A 19 -11.54 12.86 0.07
CA GLY A 19 -12.53 13.91 -0.15
C GLY A 19 -12.11 15.00 -1.15
N GLY A 20 -11.00 14.81 -1.85
CA GLY A 20 -10.58 15.65 -2.97
C GLY A 20 -10.86 14.98 -4.32
N GLY A 21 -10.00 15.28 -5.30
CA GLY A 21 -10.04 14.69 -6.62
C GLY A 21 -10.14 15.76 -7.70
N GLU A 22 -9.58 15.45 -8.86
CA GLU A 22 -9.58 16.33 -10.02
C GLU A 22 -10.53 15.79 -11.10
N PRO A 23 -10.93 16.63 -12.06
CA PRO A 23 -11.55 16.16 -13.28
C PRO A 23 -10.70 15.07 -13.95
N LEU A 24 -11.34 13.99 -14.38
CA LEU A 24 -10.63 12.89 -15.04
C LEU A 24 -10.13 13.35 -16.41
N PRO A 25 -8.87 13.09 -16.77
CA PRO A 25 -8.35 13.49 -18.07
C PRO A 25 -9.02 12.70 -19.20
N GLU A 26 -9.14 13.35 -20.34
CA GLU A 26 -9.59 12.71 -21.58
C GLU A 26 -8.70 11.53 -21.96
N GLY A 27 -9.32 10.47 -22.48
CA GLY A 27 -8.63 9.25 -22.91
C GLY A 27 -8.22 8.29 -21.78
N MET A 28 -8.61 8.56 -20.52
CA MET A 28 -8.51 7.54 -19.46
C MET A 28 -9.32 6.29 -19.86
N PRO A 29 -8.78 5.06 -19.69
CA PRO A 29 -9.52 3.85 -19.98
C PRO A 29 -10.85 3.78 -19.22
N SER A 30 -11.93 3.41 -19.91
CA SER A 30 -13.30 3.43 -19.37
C SER A 30 -13.46 2.63 -18.08
N HIS A 31 -12.84 1.45 -17.98
CA HIS A 31 -12.91 0.64 -16.77
C HIS A 31 -12.28 1.34 -15.55
N MET A 32 -11.25 2.18 -15.72
CA MET A 32 -10.65 2.96 -14.64
C MET A 32 -11.52 4.16 -14.28
N SER A 33 -12.03 4.89 -15.27
CA SER A 33 -12.90 6.05 -15.01
C SER A 33 -14.22 5.65 -14.36
N SER A 34 -14.82 4.53 -14.78
CA SER A 34 -16.01 3.95 -14.13
C SER A 34 -15.76 3.65 -12.66
N VAL A 35 -14.58 3.08 -12.32
CA VAL A 35 -14.21 2.85 -10.93
C VAL A 35 -14.07 4.17 -10.18
N LEU A 36 -13.35 5.17 -10.71
CA LEU A 36 -13.19 6.47 -10.05
C LEU A 36 -14.50 7.26 -9.88
N GLY A 37 -15.56 6.89 -10.59
CA GLY A 37 -16.92 7.41 -10.42
C GLY A 37 -17.72 6.76 -9.27
N LEU A 38 -17.21 5.69 -8.66
CA LEU A 38 -17.86 5.04 -7.52
C LEU A 38 -17.66 5.85 -6.23
N SER A 39 -18.56 5.67 -5.27
CA SER A 39 -18.37 6.14 -3.92
C SER A 39 -17.45 5.18 -3.15
N PHE A 40 -16.36 5.70 -2.61
CA PHE A 40 -15.41 4.92 -1.84
C PHE A 40 -15.55 5.17 -0.36
N ARG A 41 -15.60 4.09 0.41
CA ARG A 41 -15.42 4.18 1.87
C ARG A 41 -13.94 4.07 2.18
N LYS A 42 -13.45 5.03 2.95
CA LYS A 42 -12.12 5.00 3.55
C LYS A 42 -11.95 3.72 4.39
N PRO A 43 -10.92 2.89 4.12
CA PRO A 43 -10.57 1.78 4.99
C PRO A 43 -10.32 2.28 6.42
N ARG A 44 -10.84 1.58 7.43
CA ARG A 44 -10.66 1.93 8.86
C ARG A 44 -9.49 1.15 9.46
N GLY A 45 -8.86 1.72 10.48
CA GLY A 45 -7.94 0.98 11.36
C GLY A 45 -6.50 0.86 10.88
N GLY A 46 -6.05 1.72 9.96
CA GLY A 46 -4.64 1.84 9.62
C GLY A 46 -3.79 2.19 10.86
N ARG A 47 -2.61 1.59 10.99
CA ARG A 47 -1.66 1.89 12.06
C ARG A 47 -0.31 2.27 11.49
N ILE A 48 0.24 3.40 11.95
CA ILE A 48 1.58 3.84 11.59
C ILE A 48 2.55 3.54 12.74
N MET A 49 3.63 2.82 12.45
CA MET A 49 4.71 2.49 13.40
C MET A 49 6.07 2.78 12.79
N VAL A 50 6.64 3.94 13.10
CA VAL A 50 7.90 4.40 12.52
C VAL A 50 9.00 4.51 13.59
N GLY A 51 10.19 4.05 13.22
CA GLY A 51 11.44 4.19 13.97
C GLY A 51 12.50 4.80 13.06
N GLU A 52 13.47 3.99 12.64
CA GLU A 52 14.62 4.48 11.89
C GLU A 52 14.37 4.61 10.38
N MET A 53 14.77 5.75 9.80
CA MET A 53 14.81 5.92 8.35
C MET A 53 16.04 5.25 7.75
N LEU A 54 15.87 4.64 6.59
CA LEU A 54 16.98 4.14 5.80
C LEU A 54 17.74 5.28 5.11
N THR A 55 19.06 5.12 5.01
CA THR A 55 19.87 5.99 4.15
C THR A 55 19.47 5.80 2.68
N PRO A 56 19.75 6.78 1.78
CA PRO A 56 19.45 6.63 0.36
C PRO A 56 20.08 5.39 -0.28
N ARG A 57 21.27 4.98 0.19
CA ARG A 57 21.95 3.77 -0.29
C ARG A 57 21.18 2.51 0.10
N GLU A 58 20.76 2.42 1.36
CA GLU A 58 20.03 1.26 1.88
C GLU A 58 18.61 1.16 1.33
N SER A 59 17.97 2.30 1.10
CA SER A 59 16.63 2.38 0.52
C SER A 59 16.52 1.68 -0.84
N ARG A 60 17.61 1.66 -1.63
CA ARG A 60 17.67 0.90 -2.91
C ARG A 60 17.48 -0.60 -2.72
N PHE A 61 17.78 -1.12 -1.53
CA PHE A 61 17.70 -2.54 -1.19
C PHE A 61 16.52 -2.87 -0.27
N ILE A 62 15.59 -1.93 -0.03
CA ILE A 62 14.46 -2.15 0.88
C ILE A 62 13.65 -3.38 0.50
N TYR A 63 13.47 -3.67 -0.79
CA TYR A 63 12.77 -4.87 -1.24
C TYR A 63 13.41 -6.16 -0.71
N GLY A 64 14.73 -6.30 -0.89
CA GLY A 64 15.47 -7.49 -0.44
C GLY A 64 15.53 -7.60 1.08
N ARG A 65 15.66 -6.47 1.78
CA ARG A 65 15.61 -6.43 3.25
C ARG A 65 14.23 -6.82 3.79
N THR A 66 13.17 -6.29 3.20
CA THR A 66 11.78 -6.64 3.52
C THR A 66 11.54 -8.12 3.32
N TRP A 67 11.97 -8.68 2.18
CA TRP A 67 11.83 -10.11 1.90
C TRP A 67 12.54 -10.98 2.93
N ARG A 68 13.76 -10.61 3.33
CA ARG A 68 14.54 -11.37 4.32
C ARG A 68 13.83 -11.51 5.65
N ILE A 69 13.13 -10.46 6.09
CA ILE A 69 12.31 -10.48 7.31
C ILE A 69 11.07 -11.35 7.08
N LEU A 70 10.29 -11.04 6.05
CA LEU A 70 8.99 -11.64 5.80
C LEU A 70 9.04 -13.15 5.50
N ARG A 71 10.08 -13.65 4.84
CA ARG A 71 10.23 -15.10 4.57
C ARG A 71 10.30 -15.93 5.85
N GLY A 72 10.86 -15.39 6.93
CA GLY A 72 10.91 -16.06 8.23
C GLY A 72 9.57 -16.06 8.95
N MET A 73 8.61 -15.27 8.46
CA MET A 73 7.27 -15.08 9.01
C MET A 73 6.19 -15.77 8.16
N GLY A 74 6.56 -16.63 7.20
CA GLY A 74 5.61 -17.37 6.37
C GLY A 74 5.07 -16.62 5.14
N TYR A 75 5.51 -15.40 4.87
CA TYR A 75 5.06 -14.65 3.69
C TYR A 75 5.62 -15.24 2.40
N SER A 76 4.80 -15.19 1.35
CA SER A 76 5.12 -15.62 -0.01
C SER A 76 5.30 -14.45 -0.97
N ARG A 77 5.91 -14.68 -2.15
CA ARG A 77 6.04 -13.72 -3.27
C ARG A 77 5.32 -14.27 -4.52
N PRO A 78 4.77 -13.44 -5.42
CA PRO A 78 3.93 -12.24 -5.24
C PRO A 78 2.42 -12.57 -5.33
N LEU A 79 1.55 -11.63 -4.92
CA LEU A 79 0.08 -11.74 -5.03
C LEU A 79 -0.46 -10.80 -6.11
N ARG A 80 -1.27 -11.33 -7.02
CA ARG A 80 -2.03 -10.51 -8.00
C ARG A 80 -3.49 -10.45 -7.59
N LEU A 81 -4.02 -9.24 -7.49
CA LEU A 81 -5.40 -8.93 -7.17
C LEU A 81 -6.09 -8.25 -8.34
N SER A 82 -7.40 -8.45 -8.43
CA SER A 82 -8.29 -7.81 -9.41
C SER A 82 -9.46 -7.16 -8.68
N PRO A 83 -9.24 -6.00 -8.02
CA PRO A 83 -10.26 -5.39 -7.17
C PRO A 83 -11.49 -4.89 -7.92
N TRP A 84 -11.32 -4.54 -9.19
CA TRP A 84 -12.41 -4.16 -10.09
C TRP A 84 -12.13 -4.71 -11.50
N PRO A 85 -13.16 -4.88 -12.34
CA PRO A 85 -12.99 -5.32 -13.73
C PRO A 85 -11.96 -4.44 -14.47
N GLY A 86 -10.97 -5.09 -15.11
CA GLY A 86 -9.91 -4.41 -15.87
C GLY A 86 -8.81 -3.74 -15.03
N VAL A 87 -8.98 -3.62 -13.70
CA VAL A 87 -7.97 -3.05 -12.80
C VAL A 87 -7.22 -4.17 -12.09
N THR A 88 -5.90 -4.18 -12.22
CA THR A 88 -5.04 -5.16 -11.54
C THR A 88 -4.09 -4.49 -10.55
N LEU A 89 -3.80 -5.19 -9.45
CA LEU A 89 -2.85 -4.76 -8.43
C LEU A 89 -1.89 -5.90 -8.11
N LEU A 90 -0.58 -5.63 -8.23
CA LEU A 90 0.47 -6.57 -7.84
C LEU A 90 1.01 -6.17 -6.46
N LEU A 91 0.91 -7.09 -5.51
CA LEU A 91 1.44 -6.93 -4.16
C LEU A 91 2.67 -7.85 -3.97
N PRO A 92 3.83 -7.30 -3.58
CA PRO A 92 5.08 -8.05 -3.57
C PRO A 92 5.13 -9.23 -2.61
N PHE A 93 4.48 -9.11 -1.46
CA PHE A 93 4.50 -10.12 -0.41
C PHE A 93 3.12 -10.29 0.20
N HIS A 94 2.75 -11.51 0.62
CA HIS A 94 1.51 -11.75 1.34
C HIS A 94 1.57 -12.96 2.28
N SER A 95 0.75 -12.95 3.33
CA SER A 95 0.38 -14.08 4.21
C SER A 95 -0.96 -13.76 4.86
N ASP A 96 -1.83 -14.75 5.07
CA ASP A 96 -3.05 -14.63 5.89
C ASP A 96 -3.84 -13.33 5.66
N ARG A 97 -4.18 -13.07 4.40
CA ARG A 97 -4.90 -11.85 3.95
C ARG A 97 -4.19 -10.51 4.24
N THR A 98 -2.93 -10.53 4.65
CA THR A 98 -2.09 -9.35 4.77
C THR A 98 -1.10 -9.30 3.63
N ALA A 99 -1.07 -8.18 2.92
CA ALA A 99 -0.10 -7.92 1.89
C ALA A 99 0.87 -6.83 2.31
N VAL A 100 2.14 -6.97 1.92
CA VAL A 100 3.21 -6.02 2.29
C VAL A 100 3.85 -5.44 1.03
N VAL A 101 3.94 -4.11 0.99
CA VAL A 101 4.58 -3.38 -0.11
C VAL A 101 5.72 -2.52 0.42
N PRO A 102 6.98 -2.81 0.07
CA PRO A 102 8.09 -1.92 0.36
C PRO A 102 8.06 -0.68 -0.53
N GLN A 103 8.33 0.49 0.05
CA GLN A 103 8.41 1.77 -0.62
C GLN A 103 9.80 2.36 -0.47
N SER A 104 10.54 2.35 -1.58
CA SER A 104 11.87 2.92 -1.66
C SER A 104 11.83 4.44 -1.87
N PHE A 105 12.98 5.06 -1.67
CA PHE A 105 13.22 6.44 -2.02
C PHE A 105 13.31 6.57 -3.54
N SER A 106 12.45 7.41 -4.12
CA SER A 106 12.49 7.75 -5.54
C SER A 106 12.23 9.23 -5.72
N ARG A 107 13.17 9.96 -6.33
CA ARG A 107 12.96 11.38 -6.69
C ARG A 107 12.09 11.56 -7.94
N ARG A 108 11.72 10.46 -8.64
CA ARG A 108 11.01 10.52 -9.93
C ARG A 108 9.52 10.81 -9.79
N VAL A 109 8.92 10.45 -8.65
CA VAL A 109 7.49 10.67 -8.38
C VAL A 109 7.43 11.51 -7.10
N PRO A 110 6.72 12.64 -7.07
CA PRO A 110 6.56 13.46 -5.86
C PRO A 110 6.06 12.64 -4.67
N GLU A 111 6.50 12.99 -3.46
CA GLU A 111 6.23 12.17 -2.27
C GLU A 111 4.73 12.07 -1.97
N LEU A 112 4.02 13.19 -2.09
CA LEU A 112 2.59 13.27 -1.92
C LEU A 112 1.82 12.40 -2.92
N GLU A 113 2.20 12.41 -4.21
CA GLU A 113 1.57 11.56 -5.22
C GLU A 113 1.76 10.06 -4.93
N ARG A 114 2.92 9.69 -4.38
CA ARG A 114 3.17 8.31 -3.94
C ARG A 114 2.30 7.96 -2.74
N ALA A 115 2.19 8.84 -1.75
CA ALA A 115 1.34 8.63 -0.58
C ALA A 115 -0.12 8.42 -0.99
N LEU A 116 -0.65 9.29 -1.85
CA LEU A 116 -2.00 9.15 -2.42
C LEU A 116 -2.17 7.84 -3.19
N ALA A 117 -1.18 7.45 -4.01
CA ALA A 117 -1.23 6.16 -4.69
C ALA A 117 -1.29 4.97 -3.72
N LEU A 118 -0.64 5.07 -2.55
CA LEU A 118 -0.71 4.04 -1.51
C LEU A 118 -2.07 4.00 -0.83
N VAL A 119 -2.71 5.16 -0.60
CA VAL A 119 -4.11 5.22 -0.13
C VAL A 119 -5.03 4.53 -1.12
N GLY A 120 -4.91 4.82 -2.42
CA GLY A 120 -5.70 4.15 -3.45
C GLY A 120 -5.47 2.63 -3.48
N ARG A 121 -4.20 2.19 -3.40
CA ARG A 121 -3.86 0.76 -3.33
C ARG A 121 -4.40 0.08 -2.07
N ASN A 122 -4.39 0.78 -0.93
CA ASN A 122 -4.98 0.27 0.31
C ASN A 122 -6.47 -0.01 0.12
N ALA A 123 -7.22 0.93 -0.47
CA ALA A 123 -8.62 0.71 -0.79
C ALA A 123 -8.84 -0.43 -1.80
N GLY A 124 -8.01 -0.53 -2.84
CA GLY A 124 -8.06 -1.66 -3.77
C GLY A 124 -7.78 -3.00 -3.09
N THR A 125 -6.82 -3.04 -2.16
CA THR A 125 -6.48 -4.25 -1.40
C THR A 125 -7.63 -4.63 -0.46
N ALA A 126 -8.22 -3.65 0.23
CA ALA A 126 -9.37 -3.83 1.11
C ALA A 126 -10.64 -4.30 0.38
N ALA A 127 -10.86 -3.82 -0.86
CA ALA A 127 -12.02 -4.21 -1.67
C ALA A 127 -12.08 -5.72 -1.97
N VAL A 128 -10.93 -6.42 -1.87
CA VAL A 128 -10.83 -7.88 -2.06
C VAL A 128 -10.50 -8.62 -0.76
N GLY A 129 -10.70 -7.97 0.39
CA GLY A 129 -10.57 -8.59 1.70
C GLY A 129 -9.14 -8.78 2.20
N TYR A 130 -8.17 -8.05 1.64
CA TYR A 130 -6.79 -8.02 2.13
C TYR A 130 -6.50 -6.73 2.92
N GLY A 131 -5.67 -6.83 3.94
CA GLY A 131 -5.01 -5.68 4.57
C GLY A 131 -3.71 -5.32 3.83
N LEU A 132 -3.39 -4.04 3.74
CA LEU A 132 -2.13 -3.55 3.16
C LEU A 132 -1.23 -2.96 4.25
N VAL A 133 0.02 -3.42 4.31
CA VAL A 133 1.09 -2.83 5.11
C VAL A 133 2.16 -2.24 4.19
N VAL A 134 2.45 -0.96 4.38
CA VAL A 134 3.48 -0.25 3.63
C VAL A 134 4.77 -0.18 4.44
N VAL A 135 5.87 -0.74 3.92
CA VAL A 135 7.18 -0.62 4.57
C VAL A 135 7.92 0.56 3.96
N MET A 136 8.06 1.63 4.72
CA MET A 136 8.63 2.89 4.25
C MET A 136 10.12 2.94 4.52
N ALA A 137 10.91 3.23 3.48
CA ALA A 137 12.33 3.50 3.66
C ALA A 137 12.59 4.88 4.28
N ARG A 138 11.76 5.85 3.89
CA ARG A 138 11.84 7.28 4.25
C ARG A 138 10.44 7.88 4.17
N TRP A 139 10.21 8.93 4.94
CA TRP A 139 8.93 9.63 4.97
C TRP A 139 9.14 11.09 5.39
N SER A 140 8.18 11.95 5.04
CA SER A 140 8.00 13.27 5.63
C SER A 140 6.77 13.24 6.56
N LEU A 141 6.57 14.26 7.38
CA LEU A 141 5.36 14.39 8.20
C LEU A 141 4.09 14.42 7.33
N GLU A 142 4.11 15.19 6.25
CA GLU A 142 3.01 15.28 5.29
C GLU A 142 2.66 13.90 4.68
N VAL A 143 3.66 13.08 4.35
CA VAL A 143 3.41 11.70 3.87
C VAL A 143 2.71 10.87 4.95
N LEU A 144 3.14 10.97 6.22
CA LEU A 144 2.50 10.22 7.31
C LEU A 144 1.05 10.66 7.51
N GLU A 145 0.77 11.96 7.51
CA GLU A 145 -0.58 12.51 7.66
C GLU A 145 -1.52 12.01 6.55
N VAL A 146 -1.05 11.97 5.30
CA VAL A 146 -1.84 11.45 4.17
C VAL A 146 -2.13 9.96 4.32
N LEU A 147 -1.14 9.17 4.75
CA LEU A 147 -1.31 7.73 4.97
C LEU A 147 -2.28 7.45 6.13
N GLU A 148 -2.16 8.20 7.22
CA GLU A 148 -3.04 8.11 8.38
C GLU A 148 -4.47 8.51 8.02
N ALA A 149 -4.63 9.65 7.34
CA ALA A 149 -5.91 10.12 6.85
C ALA A 149 -6.58 9.09 5.92
N GLY A 150 -5.79 8.37 5.12
CA GLY A 150 -6.24 7.30 4.22
C GLY A 150 -6.43 5.93 4.87
N GLY A 151 -6.19 5.81 6.18
CA GLY A 151 -6.31 4.54 6.92
C GLY A 151 -5.32 3.48 6.45
N VAL A 152 -4.14 3.89 5.99
CA VAL A 152 -3.08 2.98 5.54
C VAL A 152 -2.26 2.52 6.73
N SER A 153 -2.03 1.22 6.86
CA SER A 153 -1.02 0.70 7.79
C SER A 153 0.36 0.87 7.19
N ALA A 154 1.28 1.50 7.92
CA ALA A 154 2.62 1.76 7.45
C ALA A 154 3.64 1.59 8.56
N CYS A 155 4.87 1.18 8.21
CA CYS A 155 5.92 1.04 9.20
C CYS A 155 7.31 1.29 8.63
N SER A 156 8.27 1.60 9.49
CA SER A 156 9.69 1.49 9.15
C SER A 156 10.10 0.01 9.09
N LEU A 157 11.27 -0.26 8.49
CA LEU A 157 11.73 -1.63 8.26
C LEU A 157 11.97 -2.40 9.58
N ASP A 158 12.53 -1.73 10.59
CA ASP A 158 12.77 -2.25 11.94
C ASP A 158 11.47 -2.61 12.68
N MET A 159 10.38 -1.93 12.37
CA MET A 159 9.06 -2.18 12.97
C MET A 159 8.24 -3.26 12.27
N LEU A 160 8.70 -3.76 11.12
CA LEU A 160 7.96 -4.73 10.31
C LEU A 160 7.56 -6.01 11.07
N PRO A 161 8.44 -6.66 11.87
CA PRO A 161 8.06 -7.84 12.63
C PRO A 161 6.93 -7.55 13.64
N ALA A 162 6.93 -6.39 14.29
CA ALA A 162 5.91 -6.04 15.27
C ALA A 162 4.53 -5.79 14.63
N VAL A 163 4.52 -5.27 13.39
CA VAL A 163 3.30 -5.01 12.63
C VAL A 163 2.72 -6.30 12.03
N CYS A 164 3.56 -7.16 11.47
CA CYS A 164 3.11 -8.40 10.80
C CYS A 164 3.03 -9.62 11.73
N GLY A 165 3.74 -9.60 12.87
CA GLY A 165 3.87 -10.75 13.79
C GLY A 165 2.66 -11.00 14.69
N ARG A 166 1.61 -10.17 14.64
CA ARG A 166 0.38 -10.38 15.42
C ARG A 166 -0.56 -11.46 14.84
N GLY A 167 -0.12 -12.20 13.83
CA GLY A 167 -0.91 -13.26 13.16
C GLY A 167 -0.66 -14.70 13.64
N SER A 168 0.41 -14.98 14.37
CA SER A 168 0.67 -16.32 14.92
C SER A 168 0.22 -16.41 16.37
N SER A 169 -1.11 -16.43 16.59
CA SER A 169 -1.62 -17.12 17.77
C SER A 169 -1.42 -18.62 17.55
N PRO A 170 -0.70 -19.35 18.41
CA PRO A 170 -0.76 -20.81 18.36
C PRO A 170 -2.22 -21.21 18.54
N ALA A 171 -2.67 -22.15 17.71
CA ALA A 171 -3.98 -22.76 17.82
C ALA A 171 -4.26 -23.07 19.30
N SER A 172 -5.38 -22.54 19.80
CA SER A 172 -5.95 -23.01 21.06
C SER A 172 -6.25 -24.50 20.90
N SER A 173 -5.32 -25.35 21.33
CA SER A 173 -5.61 -26.73 21.70
C SER A 173 -6.46 -26.67 22.96
N GLY A 174 -7.77 -26.60 22.76
CA GLY A 174 -8.74 -26.89 23.81
C GLY A 174 -8.92 -28.42 23.91
N PRO A 175 -8.89 -28.99 25.13
CA PRO A 175 -9.19 -30.41 25.36
C PRO A 175 -10.65 -30.76 25.05
#